data_AF-A0A926VC90-F1
#
_entry.id   AF-A0A926VC90-F1
#
_cell.length_a   1.000
_cell.length_b   1.000
_cell.length_c   1.000
_cell.angle_alpha   90.00
_cell.angle_beta   90.00
_cell.angle_gamma   90.00
#
_symmetry.space_group_name_H-M   'P 1'
#
loop_
_entity.id
_entity.type
_entity.pdbx_description
1 polymer ?
#
loop_
_entity_poly.entity_id
_entity_poly.type
_entity_poly.pdbx_seq_one_letter_code
_entity_poly.pdbx_strand_id
1 'polypeptide(L)'
;MSDLDKYYRILGIEPGATPEEVNQAYKDLAFIWHPDRIPKDNTRLQEKAQQKLKEINEARDRLRSLPPERATAPKQKPTTSYYHHPTQKHNSAHHHPTQKHNSAHHHPTQKQSSDYHHQTEKPSSDYRHQTQKENSDLSGKDLSRANLSEKDFSGRNLSYANLTDANLKDAFLHRVNLMGANLYKANLFRANLLQANLREANLREANLIGADLSGADLRGADLRGANIGSGDRILVKLVGANLAGTIMPDGTIHD
;
A
#
# COMPACT_ATOMS: atom_id res chain seq x y z
N MET A 1 -1.41 -23.61 8.82
CA MET A 1 -1.08 -22.75 7.66
C MET A 1 -0.47 -21.48 8.22
N SER A 2 0.58 -20.94 7.60
CA SER A 2 1.20 -19.72 8.10
C SER A 2 0.27 -18.54 7.86
N ASP A 3 0.24 -17.56 8.76
CA ASP A 3 -0.52 -16.31 8.55
C ASP A 3 -0.05 -15.59 7.26
N LEU A 4 1.20 -15.80 6.84
CA LEU A 4 1.73 -15.35 5.54
C LEU A 4 0.94 -15.92 4.35
N ASP A 5 0.66 -17.23 4.34
CA ASP A 5 0.08 -17.94 3.19
C ASP A 5 -1.32 -17.37 2.86
N LYS A 6 -2.04 -16.91 3.88
CA LYS A 6 -3.32 -16.20 3.75
C LYS A 6 -3.16 -14.91 2.96
N TYR A 7 -2.14 -14.11 3.23
CA TYR A 7 -1.94 -12.82 2.58
C TYR A 7 -1.48 -12.95 1.12
N TYR A 8 -0.59 -13.92 0.83
CA TYR A 8 -0.25 -14.26 -0.56
C TYR A 8 -1.49 -14.70 -1.37
N ARG A 9 -2.36 -15.54 -0.79
CA ARG A 9 -3.64 -15.95 -1.40
C ARG A 9 -4.63 -14.81 -1.59
N ILE A 10 -4.71 -13.86 -0.66
CA ILE A 10 -5.56 -12.65 -0.80
C ILE A 10 -5.11 -11.83 -2.01
N LEU A 11 -3.81 -11.75 -2.24
CA LEU A 11 -3.22 -11.05 -3.39
C LEU A 11 -3.14 -11.91 -4.67
N GLY A 12 -3.54 -13.19 -4.63
CA GLY A 12 -3.51 -14.07 -5.81
C GLY A 12 -2.10 -14.40 -6.33
N ILE A 13 -1.10 -14.37 -5.45
CA ILE A 13 0.32 -14.58 -5.77
C ILE A 13 0.93 -15.72 -4.96
N GLU A 14 2.05 -16.25 -5.44
CA GLU A 14 2.76 -17.36 -4.80
C GLU A 14 3.55 -16.92 -3.54
N PRO A 15 3.70 -17.79 -2.53
CA PRO A 15 4.57 -17.54 -1.38
C PRO A 15 6.02 -17.29 -1.82
N GLY A 16 6.65 -16.25 -1.24
CA GLY A 16 7.99 -15.81 -1.64
C GLY A 16 8.02 -14.90 -2.88
N ALA A 17 6.88 -14.35 -3.29
CA ALA A 17 6.83 -13.26 -4.27
C ALA A 17 7.58 -12.00 -3.78
N THR A 18 8.20 -11.25 -4.69
CA THR A 18 9.00 -10.07 -4.37
C THR A 18 8.13 -8.88 -3.90
N PRO A 19 8.69 -7.86 -3.24
CA PRO A 19 7.95 -6.64 -2.88
C PRO A 19 7.30 -5.92 -4.08
N GLU A 20 7.88 -6.06 -5.27
CA GLU A 20 7.36 -5.55 -6.54
C GLU A 20 6.18 -6.38 -7.04
N GLU A 21 6.28 -7.72 -7.02
CA GLU A 21 5.18 -8.64 -7.37
C GLU A 21 3.98 -8.44 -6.41
N VAL A 22 4.24 -8.30 -5.11
CA VAL A 22 3.24 -7.96 -4.07
C VAL A 22 2.55 -6.62 -4.37
N ASN A 23 3.31 -5.59 -4.75
CA ASN A 23 2.79 -4.27 -5.09
C ASN A 23 1.96 -4.28 -6.38
N GLN A 24 2.41 -5.02 -7.40
CA GLN A 24 1.69 -5.12 -8.68
C GLN A 24 0.37 -5.85 -8.52
N ALA A 25 0.37 -7.04 -7.89
CA ALA A 25 -0.85 -7.79 -7.62
C ALA A 25 -1.84 -7.00 -6.75
N TYR A 26 -1.32 -6.28 -5.75
CA TYR A 26 -2.09 -5.33 -4.95
C TYR A 26 -2.75 -4.23 -5.80
N LYS A 27 -2.00 -3.60 -6.72
CA LYS A 27 -2.52 -2.55 -7.64
C LYS A 27 -3.61 -3.10 -8.55
N ASP A 28 -3.39 -4.26 -9.14
CA ASP A 28 -4.35 -4.88 -10.06
C ASP A 28 -5.66 -5.22 -9.34
N LEU A 29 -5.58 -5.80 -8.14
CA LEU A 29 -6.75 -6.12 -7.33
C LEU A 29 -7.45 -4.88 -6.78
N ALA A 30 -6.72 -3.86 -6.33
CA ALA A 30 -7.30 -2.62 -5.84
C ALA A 30 -7.95 -1.80 -6.97
N PHE A 31 -7.43 -1.89 -8.19
CA PHE A 31 -8.05 -1.34 -9.39
C PHE A 31 -9.37 -2.06 -9.72
N ILE A 32 -9.41 -3.40 -9.63
CA ILE A 32 -10.61 -4.22 -9.90
C ILE A 32 -11.70 -3.98 -8.86
N TRP A 33 -11.36 -4.01 -7.57
CA TRP A 33 -12.31 -3.90 -6.45
C TRP A 33 -12.63 -2.46 -6.04
N HIS A 34 -12.27 -1.47 -6.86
CA HIS A 34 -12.51 -0.06 -6.56
C HIS A 34 -14.01 0.26 -6.43
N PRO A 35 -14.49 0.96 -5.39
CA PRO A 35 -15.94 1.08 -5.13
C PRO A 35 -16.67 1.88 -6.23
N ASP A 36 -15.98 2.81 -6.88
CA ASP A 36 -16.53 3.59 -7.99
C ASP A 36 -16.60 2.84 -9.34
N ARG A 37 -16.00 1.64 -9.45
CA ARG A 37 -16.23 0.75 -10.61
C ARG A 37 -17.46 -0.13 -10.43
N ILE A 38 -18.10 -0.07 -9.27
CA ILE A 38 -19.23 -0.90 -8.90
C ILE A 38 -20.51 -0.05 -8.94
N PRO A 39 -21.63 -0.57 -9.47
CA PRO A 39 -22.90 0.17 -9.49
C PRO A 39 -23.30 0.64 -8.08
N LYS A 40 -23.75 1.90 -7.97
CA LYS A 40 -24.05 2.55 -6.67
C LYS A 40 -25.36 2.02 -6.05
N ASP A 41 -26.27 1.58 -6.88
CA ASP A 41 -27.52 0.87 -6.59
C ASP A 41 -27.29 -0.55 -6.01
N ASN A 42 -26.11 -1.13 -6.21
CA ASN A 42 -25.78 -2.48 -5.74
C ASN A 42 -25.03 -2.45 -4.40
N THR A 43 -25.73 -2.09 -3.32
CA THR A 43 -25.18 -1.96 -1.95
C THR A 43 -24.35 -3.17 -1.53
N ARG A 44 -24.83 -4.38 -1.82
CA ARG A 44 -24.13 -5.64 -1.50
C ARG A 44 -22.77 -5.77 -2.22
N LEU A 45 -22.66 -5.29 -3.46
CA LEU A 45 -21.41 -5.34 -4.21
C LEU A 45 -20.45 -4.23 -3.76
N GLN A 46 -20.99 -3.05 -3.38
CA GLN A 46 -20.22 -1.97 -2.74
C GLN A 46 -19.56 -2.43 -1.43
N GLU A 47 -20.33 -3.03 -0.51
CA GLU A 47 -19.82 -3.61 0.73
C GLU A 47 -18.74 -4.67 0.47
N LYS A 48 -18.99 -5.56 -0.51
CA LYS A 48 -18.02 -6.60 -0.89
C LYS A 48 -16.72 -6.01 -1.42
N ALA A 49 -16.75 -4.91 -2.17
CA ALA A 49 -15.55 -4.21 -2.63
C ALA A 49 -14.79 -3.54 -1.48
N GLN A 50 -15.47 -2.83 -0.60
CA GLN A 50 -14.85 -2.20 0.58
C GLN A 50 -14.17 -3.26 1.46
N GLN A 51 -14.82 -4.40 1.69
CA GLN A 51 -14.24 -5.52 2.43
C GLN A 51 -13.05 -6.15 1.68
N LYS A 52 -13.14 -6.31 0.35
CA LYS A 52 -12.02 -6.81 -0.47
C LYS A 52 -10.81 -5.88 -0.43
N LEU A 53 -11.00 -4.57 -0.64
CA LEU A 53 -9.95 -3.57 -0.52
C LEU A 53 -9.29 -3.59 0.86
N LYS A 54 -10.08 -3.69 1.94
CA LYS A 54 -9.57 -3.84 3.30
C LYS A 54 -8.66 -5.07 3.47
N GLU A 55 -9.06 -6.23 2.93
CA GLU A 55 -8.25 -7.46 2.94
C GLU A 55 -6.97 -7.30 2.12
N ILE A 56 -7.07 -6.73 0.91
CA ILE A 56 -5.96 -6.48 -0.02
C ILE A 56 -4.93 -5.49 0.58
N ASN A 57 -5.40 -4.43 1.23
CA ASN A 57 -4.58 -3.47 1.98
C ASN A 57 -3.86 -4.13 3.17
N GLU A 58 -4.57 -4.93 3.98
CA GLU A 58 -3.98 -5.67 5.11
C GLU A 58 -2.91 -6.66 4.63
N ALA A 59 -3.20 -7.41 3.57
CA ALA A 59 -2.27 -8.38 2.99
C ALA A 59 -0.97 -7.74 2.52
N ARG A 60 -1.04 -6.65 1.76
CA ARG A 60 0.15 -5.92 1.31
C ARG A 60 0.94 -5.34 2.49
N ASP A 61 0.28 -4.66 3.43
CA ASP A 61 0.97 -4.04 4.57
C ASP A 61 1.65 -5.09 5.47
N ARG A 62 1.03 -6.27 5.64
CA ARG A 62 1.63 -7.41 6.35
C ARG A 62 2.83 -7.97 5.61
N LEU A 63 2.73 -8.25 4.31
CA LEU A 63 3.84 -8.79 3.52
C LEU A 63 5.02 -7.81 3.44
N ARG A 64 4.77 -6.50 3.39
CA ARG A 64 5.82 -5.46 3.44
C ARG A 64 6.50 -5.31 4.80
N SER A 65 5.84 -5.72 5.89
CA SER A 65 6.40 -5.62 7.25
C SER A 65 7.41 -6.73 7.61
N LEU A 66 7.71 -7.64 6.67
CA LEU A 66 8.54 -8.82 6.92
C LEU A 66 10.04 -8.56 6.68
N PRO A 67 10.94 -9.10 7.52
CA PRO A 67 12.37 -9.08 7.26
C PRO A 67 12.74 -9.87 5.99
N PRO A 68 13.78 -9.45 5.23
CA PRO A 68 14.12 -10.04 3.94
C PRO A 68 14.45 -11.54 3.99
N GLU A 69 14.96 -12.06 5.12
CA GLU A 69 15.29 -13.49 5.28
C GLU A 69 14.08 -14.45 5.15
N ARG A 70 12.84 -13.96 5.31
CA ARG A 70 11.62 -14.78 5.10
C ARG A 70 11.02 -14.65 3.70
N ALA A 71 11.51 -13.74 2.86
CA ALA A 71 11.01 -13.57 1.50
C ALA A 71 11.56 -14.63 0.51
N THR A 72 12.69 -15.27 0.84
CA THR A 72 13.38 -16.21 -0.06
C THR A 72 13.28 -17.66 0.40
N ALA A 73 12.08 -18.25 0.29
CA ALA A 73 11.96 -19.71 0.21
C ALA A 73 12.39 -20.19 -1.20
N PRO A 74 13.05 -21.35 -1.38
CA PRO A 74 13.60 -21.73 -2.68
C PRO A 74 12.51 -22.03 -3.72
N LYS A 75 12.49 -21.28 -4.82
CA LYS A 75 11.61 -21.57 -5.98
C LYS A 75 11.97 -22.94 -6.58
N GLN A 76 11.15 -23.97 -6.31
CA GLN A 76 11.18 -25.21 -7.11
C GLN A 76 10.64 -24.88 -8.50
N LYS A 77 11.42 -25.16 -9.54
CA LYS A 77 11.08 -24.81 -10.93
C LYS A 77 9.96 -25.73 -11.46
N PRO A 78 8.92 -25.21 -12.13
CA PRO A 78 8.04 -26.03 -12.94
C PRO A 78 8.83 -26.59 -14.14
N THR A 79 8.73 -27.89 -14.38
CA THR A 79 9.23 -28.52 -15.60
C THR A 79 8.21 -28.36 -16.71
N THR A 80 8.55 -27.60 -17.76
CA THR A 80 7.82 -27.60 -19.02
C THR A 80 8.75 -28.09 -20.12
N SER A 81 8.45 -29.27 -20.66
CA SER A 81 9.14 -29.85 -21.81
C SER A 81 8.76 -29.09 -23.08
N TYR A 82 9.75 -28.71 -23.92
CA TYR A 82 9.68 -28.87 -25.39
C TYR A 82 11.02 -28.48 -26.08
N TYR A 83 11.44 -29.35 -27.00
CA TYR A 83 12.46 -29.22 -28.07
C TYR A 83 13.98 -29.06 -27.79
N HIS A 84 14.74 -29.89 -28.52
CA HIS A 84 16.19 -29.83 -28.78
C HIS A 84 16.59 -28.56 -29.57
N HIS A 85 17.86 -28.12 -29.75
CA HIS A 85 19.14 -28.83 -29.99
C HIS A 85 20.38 -27.95 -29.55
N PRO A 86 21.67 -28.32 -29.78
CA PRO A 86 22.70 -28.18 -28.72
C PRO A 86 23.90 -27.26 -29.02
N THR A 87 24.78 -27.05 -28.01
CA THR A 87 26.26 -27.16 -28.06
C THR A 87 26.85 -26.90 -26.65
N GLN A 88 27.46 -27.89 -25.99
CA GLN A 88 28.91 -28.13 -25.88
C GLN A 88 29.77 -26.99 -25.25
N LYS A 89 30.21 -27.14 -23.98
CA LYS A 89 31.56 -27.65 -23.62
C LYS A 89 31.88 -27.69 -22.11
N HIS A 90 32.53 -28.81 -21.73
CA HIS A 90 33.57 -29.02 -20.71
C HIS A 90 33.39 -28.69 -19.21
N ASN A 91 33.65 -29.77 -18.43
CA ASN A 91 34.52 -29.87 -17.24
C ASN A 91 34.17 -29.03 -15.99
N SER A 92 34.39 -29.46 -14.75
CA SER A 92 34.78 -30.72 -14.10
C SER A 92 34.94 -30.35 -12.61
N ALA A 93 34.58 -31.26 -11.70
CA ALA A 93 35.36 -31.65 -10.49
C ALA A 93 36.02 -30.54 -9.61
N HIS A 94 35.92 -30.52 -8.27
CA HIS A 94 36.04 -31.66 -7.33
C HIS A 94 35.79 -31.22 -5.84
N HIS A 95 35.51 -32.20 -4.98
CA HIS A 95 35.95 -32.38 -3.58
C HIS A 95 35.71 -31.34 -2.44
N HIS A 96 34.85 -31.78 -1.52
CA HIS A 96 34.94 -31.79 -0.03
C HIS A 96 36.33 -32.20 0.56
N PRO A 97 36.58 -32.28 1.91
CA PRO A 97 35.76 -31.90 3.11
C PRO A 97 36.55 -31.27 4.32
N THR A 98 35.84 -31.00 5.44
CA THR A 98 36.31 -31.09 6.87
C THR A 98 37.39 -30.08 7.38
N GLN A 99 37.63 -29.82 8.70
CA GLN A 99 37.20 -30.47 9.96
C GLN A 99 37.21 -29.53 11.21
N LYS A 100 36.38 -29.88 12.20
CA LYS A 100 36.39 -29.64 13.69
C LYS A 100 37.49 -28.79 14.38
N HIS A 101 37.08 -28.07 15.44
CA HIS A 101 37.42 -28.30 16.89
C HIS A 101 36.48 -27.40 17.75
N ASN A 102 35.74 -27.82 18.79
CA ASN A 102 36.09 -28.34 20.13
C ASN A 102 36.94 -27.34 20.98
N SER A 103 36.63 -26.98 22.23
CA SER A 103 35.64 -27.48 23.22
C SER A 103 35.41 -26.50 24.40
N ALA A 104 34.22 -26.59 25.05
CA ALA A 104 33.92 -26.57 26.51
C ALA A 104 34.57 -25.50 27.45
N HIS A 105 33.93 -24.88 28.45
CA HIS A 105 33.11 -25.39 29.58
C HIS A 105 32.46 -24.17 30.32
N HIS A 106 31.74 -24.20 31.45
CA HIS A 106 31.32 -25.25 32.44
C HIS A 106 29.90 -24.92 33.01
N HIS A 107 29.57 -25.40 34.21
CA HIS A 107 28.40 -25.06 35.06
C HIS A 107 28.86 -25.06 36.54
N PRO A 108 28.10 -24.56 37.56
CA PRO A 108 27.17 -25.46 38.27
C PRO A 108 25.93 -24.80 38.91
N THR A 109 25.17 -25.58 39.69
CA THR A 109 23.74 -25.46 40.04
C THR A 109 23.44 -25.29 41.55
N GLN A 110 22.20 -24.88 41.89
CA GLN A 110 21.26 -25.47 42.90
C GLN A 110 19.94 -24.64 42.91
N LYS A 111 18.71 -25.21 42.74
CA LYS A 111 17.80 -25.89 43.72
C LYS A 111 17.42 -25.02 44.94
N GLN A 112 16.20 -24.97 45.50
CA GLN A 112 14.82 -25.47 45.24
C GLN A 112 13.87 -24.55 46.07
N SER A 113 12.57 -24.35 45.79
CA SER A 113 11.46 -25.27 46.16
C SER A 113 10.08 -24.64 45.77
N SER A 114 8.99 -25.38 46.00
CA SER A 114 7.64 -25.18 45.42
C SER A 114 6.54 -24.86 46.44
N ASP A 115 5.45 -24.22 46.01
CA ASP A 115 4.14 -24.31 46.67
C ASP A 115 2.97 -24.35 45.66
N TYR A 116 1.90 -25.05 46.01
CA TYR A 116 0.71 -25.29 45.17
C TYR A 116 -0.53 -24.59 45.73
N HIS A 117 -1.42 -24.08 44.86
CA HIS A 117 -2.85 -23.91 45.19
C HIS A 117 -3.78 -24.15 43.99
N HIS A 118 -5.06 -24.39 44.29
CA HIS A 118 -6.01 -25.13 43.45
C HIS A 118 -6.82 -24.28 42.44
N GLN A 119 -7.53 -24.99 41.56
CA GLN A 119 -8.33 -24.48 40.44
C GLN A 119 -9.65 -23.82 40.87
N THR A 120 -10.12 -22.85 40.06
CA THR A 120 -11.54 -22.68 39.71
C THR A 120 -11.66 -22.27 38.25
N GLU A 121 -12.48 -22.97 37.45
CA GLU A 121 -12.70 -22.66 36.03
C GLU A 121 -13.94 -21.78 35.78
N LYS A 122 -13.80 -20.85 34.81
CA LYS A 122 -14.84 -20.30 33.90
C LYS A 122 -15.94 -19.37 34.51
N PRO A 123 -16.66 -18.58 33.67
CA PRO A 123 -16.56 -18.44 32.21
C PRO A 123 -16.21 -17.03 31.69
N SER A 124 -15.95 -17.00 30.38
CA SER A 124 -15.78 -15.84 29.49
C SER A 124 -16.68 -14.62 29.75
N SER A 125 -16.08 -13.44 29.76
CA SER A 125 -16.73 -12.18 29.36
C SER A 125 -15.90 -11.49 28.26
N ASP A 126 -16.44 -11.55 27.03
CA ASP A 126 -16.11 -10.73 25.87
C ASP A 126 -14.67 -10.16 25.74
N TYR A 127 -13.83 -10.90 24.99
CA TYR A 127 -12.76 -10.28 24.20
C TYR A 127 -13.37 -9.42 23.07
N ARG A 128 -14.02 -8.31 23.46
CA ARG A 128 -14.46 -7.23 22.59
C ARG A 128 -13.56 -6.01 22.75
N HIS A 129 -12.25 -6.23 22.66
CA HIS A 129 -11.47 -5.33 21.82
C HIS A 129 -11.87 -5.56 20.36
N GLN A 130 -13.08 -5.08 20.02
CA GLN A 130 -13.25 -4.40 18.75
C GLN A 130 -12.17 -3.33 18.76
N THR A 131 -11.08 -3.59 18.04
CA THR A 131 -10.22 -2.50 17.61
C THR A 131 -11.11 -1.64 16.74
N GLN A 132 -11.64 -0.57 17.36
CA GLN A 132 -12.14 0.58 16.63
C GLN A 132 -10.98 0.94 15.71
N LYS A 133 -11.09 0.56 14.44
CA LYS A 133 -10.07 0.81 13.43
C LYS A 133 -10.15 2.31 13.24
N GLU A 134 -9.43 3.06 14.09
CA GLU A 134 -9.65 4.48 14.24
C GLU A 134 -9.64 5.09 12.85
N ASN A 135 -10.79 5.66 12.48
CA ASN A 135 -10.92 6.51 11.33
C ASN A 135 -10.29 7.85 11.73
N SER A 136 -8.99 7.77 12.05
CA SER A 136 -8.25 8.81 12.73
C SER A 136 -8.30 10.05 11.86
N ASP A 137 -8.86 11.11 12.42
CA ASP A 137 -8.89 12.38 11.73
C ASP A 137 -7.45 12.87 11.53
N LEU A 138 -7.08 13.04 10.27
CA LEU A 138 -5.78 13.55 9.86
C LEU A 138 -5.89 15.02 9.44
N SER A 139 -7.01 15.69 9.72
CA SER A 139 -7.15 17.13 9.51
C SER A 139 -6.09 17.92 10.28
N GLY A 140 -5.55 18.95 9.62
CA GLY A 140 -4.50 19.81 10.17
C GLY A 140 -3.18 19.11 10.57
N LYS A 141 -3.00 17.81 10.32
CA LYS A 141 -1.80 17.09 10.74
C LYS A 141 -0.60 17.48 9.89
N ASP A 142 0.57 17.54 10.53
CA ASP A 142 1.83 17.58 9.80
C ASP A 142 2.22 16.18 9.34
N LEU A 143 2.21 16.00 8.02
CA LEU A 143 2.60 14.82 7.27
C LEU A 143 3.66 15.21 6.21
N SER A 144 4.33 16.35 6.37
CA SER A 144 5.33 16.82 5.42
C SER A 144 6.51 15.85 5.34
N ARG A 145 7.01 15.64 4.11
CA ARG A 145 8.08 14.68 3.77
C ARG A 145 7.78 13.22 4.14
N ALA A 146 6.57 12.91 4.61
CA ALA A 146 6.22 11.55 5.02
C ALA A 146 6.22 10.60 3.80
N ASN A 147 6.74 9.38 4.01
CA ASN A 147 6.61 8.33 3.00
C ASN A 147 5.24 7.66 3.13
N LEU A 148 4.28 8.18 2.38
CA LEU A 148 2.89 7.74 2.33
C LEU A 148 2.59 6.90 1.08
N SER A 149 3.64 6.41 0.39
CA SER A 149 3.48 5.72 -0.89
C SER A 149 2.66 4.44 -0.73
N GLU A 150 1.74 4.25 -1.67
CA GLU A 150 0.73 3.19 -1.71
C GLU A 150 -0.27 3.17 -0.52
N LYS A 151 -0.16 4.06 0.46
CA LYS A 151 -1.03 4.01 1.65
C LYS A 151 -2.48 4.32 1.33
N ASP A 152 -3.37 3.74 2.14
CA ASP A 152 -4.83 3.86 2.01
C ASP A 152 -5.39 4.93 2.96
N PHE A 153 -5.75 6.05 2.34
CA PHE A 153 -6.45 7.18 2.96
C PHE A 153 -7.85 7.37 2.36
N SER A 154 -8.37 6.36 1.68
CA SER A 154 -9.64 6.45 0.97
C SER A 154 -10.79 6.78 1.93
N GLY A 155 -11.58 7.80 1.60
CA GLY A 155 -12.66 8.31 2.46
C GLY A 155 -12.21 8.99 3.77
N ARG A 156 -10.91 9.16 4.03
CA ARG A 156 -10.42 9.81 5.25
C ARG A 156 -10.47 11.33 5.15
N ASN A 157 -10.43 11.99 6.31
CA ASN A 157 -10.26 13.43 6.42
C ASN A 157 -8.78 13.81 6.59
N LEU A 158 -8.21 14.49 5.60
CA LEU A 158 -6.89 15.12 5.58
C LEU A 158 -7.02 16.64 5.26
N SER A 159 -8.19 17.25 5.52
CA SER A 159 -8.39 18.68 5.26
C SER A 159 -7.41 19.54 6.06
N TYR A 160 -6.86 20.58 5.43
CA TYR A 160 -5.81 21.45 5.99
C TYR A 160 -4.53 20.74 6.46
N ALA A 161 -4.33 19.45 6.12
CA ALA A 161 -3.10 18.74 6.45
C ALA A 161 -1.90 19.32 5.69
N ASN A 162 -0.73 19.34 6.33
CA ASN A 162 0.52 19.68 5.69
C ASN A 162 1.12 18.41 5.06
N LEU A 163 1.10 18.32 3.74
CA LEU A 163 1.65 17.24 2.92
C LEU A 163 2.80 17.76 2.03
N THR A 164 3.44 18.87 2.42
CA THR A 164 4.59 19.45 1.70
C THR A 164 5.69 18.41 1.50
N ASP A 165 6.21 18.26 0.29
CA ASP A 165 7.22 17.25 -0.10
C ASP A 165 6.81 15.78 0.21
N ALA A 166 5.55 15.48 0.54
CA ALA A 166 5.14 14.12 0.92
C ALA A 166 5.13 13.17 -0.29
N ASN A 167 5.57 11.93 -0.06
CA ASN A 167 5.56 10.91 -1.10
C ASN A 167 4.25 10.12 -1.06
N LEU A 168 3.28 10.51 -1.88
CA LEU A 168 1.96 9.87 -2.06
C LEU A 168 1.88 9.03 -3.35
N LYS A 169 3.04 8.61 -3.90
CA LYS A 169 3.12 7.78 -5.10
C LYS A 169 2.26 6.53 -4.96
N ASP A 170 1.46 6.22 -5.97
CA ASP A 170 0.54 5.08 -6.01
C ASP A 170 -0.46 5.03 -4.84
N ALA A 171 -0.69 6.12 -4.08
CA ALA A 171 -1.56 6.13 -2.91
C ALA A 171 -3.05 6.07 -3.26
N PHE A 172 -3.85 5.54 -2.33
CA PHE A 172 -5.29 5.36 -2.46
C PHE A 172 -5.97 6.48 -1.69
N LEU A 173 -6.51 7.43 -2.44
CA LEU A 173 -7.05 8.71 -1.98
C LEU A 173 -8.48 8.89 -2.52
N HIS A 174 -9.16 7.79 -2.89
CA HIS A 174 -10.50 7.89 -3.47
C HIS A 174 -11.48 8.43 -2.43
N ARG A 175 -12.25 9.45 -2.79
CA ARG A 175 -13.14 10.20 -1.88
C ARG A 175 -12.46 10.76 -0.63
N VAL A 176 -11.14 10.95 -0.65
CA VAL A 176 -10.43 11.63 0.46
C VAL A 176 -10.90 13.09 0.55
N ASN A 177 -10.94 13.64 1.76
CA ASN A 177 -11.07 15.08 1.95
C ASN A 177 -9.68 15.70 2.13
N LEU A 178 -9.22 16.44 1.14
CA LEU A 178 -7.97 17.22 1.10
C LEU A 178 -8.26 18.73 0.97
N MET A 179 -9.47 19.18 1.33
CA MET A 179 -9.85 20.60 1.29
C MET A 179 -8.84 21.47 2.06
N GLY A 180 -8.30 22.50 1.43
CA GLY A 180 -7.29 23.39 2.00
C GLY A 180 -5.96 22.72 2.37
N ALA A 181 -5.71 21.47 1.98
CA ALA A 181 -4.46 20.77 2.30
C ALA A 181 -3.28 21.37 1.52
N ASN A 182 -2.11 21.39 2.16
CA ASN A 182 -0.88 21.87 1.55
C ASN A 182 -0.09 20.70 0.94
N LEU A 183 -0.26 20.46 -0.36
CA LEU A 183 0.40 19.43 -1.16
C LEU A 183 1.59 20.00 -1.97
N TYR A 184 2.19 21.11 -1.53
CA TYR A 184 3.34 21.71 -2.21
C TYR A 184 4.45 20.69 -2.46
N LYS A 185 4.88 20.51 -3.71
CA LYS A 185 5.89 19.50 -4.11
C LYS A 185 5.55 18.05 -3.77
N ALA A 186 4.32 17.73 -3.40
CA ALA A 186 3.92 16.35 -3.11
C ALA A 186 4.06 15.47 -4.36
N ASN A 187 4.55 14.24 -4.18
CA ASN A 187 4.65 13.26 -5.25
C ASN A 187 3.37 12.42 -5.29
N LEU A 188 2.43 12.79 -6.15
CA LEU A 188 1.14 12.11 -6.38
C LEU A 188 1.18 11.21 -7.63
N PHE A 189 2.37 10.77 -8.08
CA PHE A 189 2.54 9.93 -9.26
C PHE A 189 1.67 8.67 -9.20
N ARG A 190 0.75 8.53 -10.17
CA ARG A 190 -0.28 7.46 -10.23
C ARG A 190 -1.16 7.33 -8.99
N ALA A 191 -1.29 8.37 -8.17
CA ALA A 191 -2.21 8.37 -7.05
C ALA A 191 -3.67 8.33 -7.54
N ASN A 192 -4.52 7.62 -6.82
CA ASN A 192 -5.94 7.48 -7.13
C ASN A 192 -6.75 8.48 -6.28
N LEU A 193 -7.08 9.62 -6.88
CA LEU A 193 -7.82 10.74 -6.28
C LEU A 193 -9.29 10.79 -6.79
N LEU A 194 -9.83 9.64 -7.23
CA LEU A 194 -11.17 9.53 -7.79
C LEU A 194 -12.22 10.07 -6.79
N GLN A 195 -13.01 11.06 -7.21
CA GLN A 195 -13.97 11.78 -6.36
C GLN A 195 -13.40 12.43 -5.09
N ALA A 196 -12.09 12.75 -5.05
CA ALA A 196 -11.49 13.48 -3.94
C ALA A 196 -12.01 14.92 -3.85
N ASN A 197 -12.13 15.45 -2.62
CA ASN A 197 -12.31 16.88 -2.39
C ASN A 197 -10.94 17.55 -2.25
N LEU A 198 -10.56 18.36 -3.23
CA LEU A 198 -9.31 19.12 -3.32
C LEU A 198 -9.56 20.63 -3.35
N ARG A 199 -10.77 21.08 -2.97
CA ARG A 199 -11.12 22.51 -2.92
C ARG A 199 -10.07 23.30 -2.15
N GLU A 200 -9.64 24.43 -2.71
CA GLU A 200 -8.68 25.35 -2.07
C GLU A 200 -7.32 24.70 -1.70
N ALA A 201 -7.01 23.50 -2.23
CA ALA A 201 -5.75 22.81 -1.94
C ALA A 201 -4.57 23.42 -2.70
N ASN A 202 -3.41 23.51 -2.05
CA ASN A 202 -2.17 23.94 -2.68
C ASN A 202 -1.45 22.75 -3.30
N LEU A 203 -1.57 22.57 -4.62
CA LEU A 203 -0.93 21.51 -5.43
C LEU A 203 0.30 22.04 -6.20
N ARG A 204 0.81 23.24 -5.88
CA ARG A 204 1.93 23.86 -6.58
C ARG A 204 3.15 22.93 -6.64
N GLU A 205 3.78 22.86 -7.81
CA GLU A 205 4.96 22.01 -8.07
C GLU A 205 4.76 20.50 -7.75
N ALA A 206 3.52 20.03 -7.50
CA ALA A 206 3.24 18.62 -7.23
C ALA A 206 3.37 17.75 -8.50
N ASN A 207 3.80 16.50 -8.34
CA ASN A 207 3.87 15.55 -9.45
C ASN A 207 2.58 14.73 -9.55
N LEU A 208 1.73 15.04 -10.53
CA LEU A 208 0.44 14.39 -10.75
C LEU A 208 0.46 13.38 -11.92
N ILE A 209 1.60 13.14 -12.59
CA ILE A 209 1.65 12.23 -13.76
C ILE A 209 1.00 10.87 -13.44
N GLY A 210 0.04 10.47 -14.27
CA GLY A 210 -0.69 9.21 -14.15
C GLY A 210 -1.79 9.18 -13.08
N ALA A 211 -1.99 10.27 -12.32
CA ALA A 211 -3.03 10.34 -11.29
C ALA A 211 -4.44 10.30 -11.89
N ASP A 212 -5.37 9.69 -11.15
CA ASP A 212 -6.79 9.64 -11.50
C ASP A 212 -7.56 10.67 -10.65
N LEU A 213 -7.88 11.82 -11.24
CA LEU A 213 -8.64 12.93 -10.64
C LEU A 213 -10.09 12.96 -11.14
N SER A 214 -10.56 11.88 -11.76
CA SER A 214 -11.91 11.86 -12.34
C SER A 214 -12.97 12.12 -11.26
N GLY A 215 -13.96 12.96 -11.55
CA GLY A 215 -14.99 13.37 -10.58
C GLY A 215 -14.49 14.12 -9.33
N ALA A 216 -13.21 14.49 -9.22
CA ALA A 216 -12.69 15.25 -8.09
C ALA A 216 -13.14 16.71 -8.13
N ASP A 217 -13.23 17.35 -6.96
CA ASP A 217 -13.58 18.76 -6.82
C ASP A 217 -12.32 19.58 -6.52
N LEU A 218 -11.79 20.30 -7.51
CA LEU A 218 -10.57 21.11 -7.39
C LEU A 218 -10.88 22.61 -7.26
N ARG A 219 -12.13 23.02 -7.01
CA ARG A 219 -12.51 24.45 -7.05
C ARG A 219 -11.63 25.30 -6.13
N GLY A 220 -10.99 26.33 -6.72
CA GLY A 220 -10.06 27.21 -6.01
C GLY A 220 -8.69 26.60 -5.67
N ALA A 221 -8.37 25.39 -6.14
CA ALA A 221 -7.06 24.78 -5.94
C ALA A 221 -5.98 25.48 -6.79
N ASP A 222 -4.72 25.37 -6.35
CA ASP A 222 -3.57 25.99 -7.02
C ASP A 222 -2.62 24.92 -7.57
N LEU A 223 -2.65 24.71 -8.89
CA LEU A 223 -1.80 23.76 -9.62
C LEU A 223 -0.53 24.42 -10.20
N ARG A 224 -0.17 25.68 -9.88
CA ARG A 224 0.94 26.37 -10.56
C ARG A 224 2.25 25.56 -10.52
N GLY A 225 2.82 25.29 -11.69
CA GLY A 225 4.01 24.45 -11.86
C GLY A 225 3.82 22.96 -11.56
N ALA A 226 2.60 22.49 -11.29
CA ALA A 226 2.32 21.07 -11.09
C ALA A 226 2.55 20.27 -12.39
N ASN A 227 3.18 19.11 -12.26
CA ASN A 227 3.50 18.26 -13.39
C ASN A 227 2.32 17.33 -13.70
N ILE A 228 1.54 17.68 -14.73
CA ILE A 228 0.35 16.93 -15.18
C ILE A 228 0.57 16.10 -16.46
N GLY A 229 1.79 16.07 -17.02
CA GLY A 229 1.99 15.54 -18.38
C GLY A 229 3.43 15.53 -18.87
N SER A 230 3.62 15.33 -20.17
CA SER A 230 4.92 15.40 -20.84
C SER A 230 4.75 15.96 -22.26
N GLY A 231 5.33 17.14 -22.51
CA GLY A 231 4.98 17.93 -23.69
C GLY A 231 3.47 18.20 -23.72
N ASP A 232 2.86 18.09 -24.90
CA ASP A 232 1.43 18.35 -25.11
C ASP A 232 0.51 17.24 -24.55
N ARG A 233 1.08 16.14 -24.02
CA ARG A 233 0.30 15.01 -23.51
C ARG A 233 -0.01 15.17 -22.03
N ILE A 234 -1.26 15.52 -21.72
CA ILE A 234 -1.81 15.40 -20.36
C ILE A 234 -1.87 13.91 -19.98
N LEU A 235 -1.27 13.58 -18.83
CA LEU A 235 -1.21 12.21 -18.28
C LEU A 235 -2.04 12.07 -16.99
N VAL A 236 -2.76 13.13 -16.60
CA VAL A 236 -3.76 13.14 -15.53
C VAL A 236 -5.14 12.86 -16.13
N LYS A 237 -5.95 12.03 -15.47
CA LYS A 237 -7.37 11.87 -15.86
C LYS A 237 -8.23 12.88 -15.11
N LEU A 238 -8.97 13.70 -15.84
CA LEU A 238 -9.83 14.77 -15.31
C LEU A 238 -11.32 14.55 -15.66
N VAL A 239 -11.73 13.32 -15.96
CA VAL A 239 -13.09 13.04 -16.48
C VAL A 239 -14.14 13.42 -15.44
N GLY A 240 -14.92 14.47 -15.73
CA GLY A 240 -15.94 15.00 -14.80
C GLY A 240 -15.37 15.69 -13.56
N ALA A 241 -14.08 16.03 -13.53
CA ALA A 241 -13.50 16.84 -12.46
C ALA A 241 -14.08 18.28 -12.51
N ASN A 242 -14.33 18.88 -11.35
CA ASN A 242 -14.75 20.27 -11.25
C ASN A 242 -13.51 21.18 -11.10
N LEU A 243 -13.26 22.00 -12.12
CA LEU A 243 -12.10 22.89 -12.19
C LEU A 243 -12.43 24.36 -11.96
N ALA A 244 -13.69 24.75 -11.67
CA ALA A 244 -14.08 26.16 -11.59
C ALA A 244 -13.26 26.95 -10.54
N GLY A 245 -12.60 28.02 -10.98
CA GLY A 245 -11.68 28.82 -10.16
C GLY A 245 -10.33 28.16 -9.85
N THR A 246 -9.99 27.02 -10.46
CA THR A 246 -8.67 26.37 -10.29
C THR A 246 -7.61 27.19 -10.99
N ILE A 247 -6.48 27.45 -10.33
CA ILE A 247 -5.31 28.04 -10.98
C ILE A 247 -4.52 26.89 -11.64
N MET A 248 -4.43 26.90 -12.96
CA MET A 248 -3.81 25.87 -13.79
C MET A 248 -2.27 25.90 -13.70
N PRO A 249 -1.55 24.87 -14.21
CA PRO A 249 -0.09 24.81 -14.12
C PRO A 249 0.67 26.00 -14.73
N ASP A 250 0.11 26.65 -15.74
CA ASP A 250 0.64 27.86 -16.39
C ASP A 250 0.28 29.17 -15.66
N GLY A 251 -0.57 29.10 -14.63
CA GLY A 251 -1.06 30.25 -13.87
C GLY A 251 -2.36 30.86 -14.39
N THR A 252 -2.97 30.33 -15.46
CA THR A 252 -4.32 30.72 -15.89
C THR A 252 -5.37 30.25 -14.87
N ILE A 253 -6.53 30.91 -14.82
CA ILE A 253 -7.66 30.46 -14.00
C ILE A 253 -8.64 29.75 -14.93
N HIS A 254 -9.08 28.56 -14.54
CA HIS A 254 -10.14 27.82 -15.24
C HIS A 254 -11.52 28.31 -14.77
N ASP A 255 -12.40 28.64 -15.70
CA ASP A 255 -13.79 29.05 -15.42
C ASP A 255 -14.67 27.90 -14.88
#